data_AF-C1ED10-F1
#
_entry.id   AF-C1ED10-F1
#
_cell.length_a   1.000
_cell.length_b   1.000
_cell.length_c   1.000
_cell.angle_alpha   90.00
_cell.angle_beta   90.00
_cell.angle_gamma   90.00
#
_symmetry.space_group_name_H-M   'P 1'
#
loop_
_entity.id
_entity.type
_entity.pdbx_description
1 polymer ?
#
loop_
_entity_poly.entity_id
_entity_poly.type
_entity_poly.pdbx_seq_one_letter_code
_entity_poly.pdbx_strand_id
1 'polypeptide(L)'
;MSTRGGGRAPEADVKTTIWRPNVRVTLDEYGEVEDTESGGEDASKQGTKRKRAPRTKGPCEHGVKYRSNCKVCSACPHGKRRSRCQECRGASFCEHGRIRSQCKECGGASICEHGRRRSQCKECGGVAICEHGRQRSQCKECGGSQICGHGRERRYCKECGGSQICEHGRIRSTCKECGGSGICEHGRQRTRCKGCAGGSICEHGRQRYGCKECGGSGICEHGRQRYGCKECGGSGICEHGRRRSRCKLCRVDG
;
A
#
# COMPACT_ATOMS: atom_id res chain seq x y z
N MET A 1 -54.00 25.44 60.83
CA MET A 1 -52.77 25.81 61.56
C MET A 1 -51.97 24.53 61.76
N SER A 2 -51.12 24.22 60.78
CA SER A 2 -50.39 22.94 60.68
C SER A 2 -49.01 23.05 61.30
N THR A 3 -48.61 21.98 61.97
CA THR A 3 -47.36 21.83 62.72
C THR A 3 -46.27 21.14 61.90
N ARG A 4 -45.02 21.30 62.39
CA ARG A 4 -43.79 20.53 62.12
C ARG A 4 -43.08 20.90 60.81
N GLY A 5 -41.76 21.01 60.74
CA GLY A 5 -40.66 20.68 61.63
C GLY A 5 -39.39 20.69 60.76
N GLY A 6 -38.30 21.27 61.26
CA GLY A 6 -37.10 21.54 60.48
C GLY A 6 -36.32 20.31 60.01
N GLY A 7 -35.64 20.45 58.87
CA GLY A 7 -34.63 19.53 58.36
C GLY A 7 -33.66 20.28 57.46
N ARG A 8 -32.37 20.32 57.87
CA ARG A 8 -31.25 20.88 57.10
C ARG A 8 -30.96 19.99 55.90
N ALA A 9 -30.84 20.58 54.72
CA ALA A 9 -30.25 19.92 53.57
C ALA A 9 -28.71 19.89 53.75
N PRO A 10 -28.03 18.75 53.53
CA PRO A 10 -26.58 18.69 53.49
C PRO A 10 -26.03 19.23 52.15
N GLU A 11 -24.89 19.91 52.25
CA GLU A 11 -24.08 20.38 51.13
C GLU A 11 -23.58 19.19 50.29
N ALA A 12 -23.67 19.32 48.97
CA ALA A 12 -23.23 18.30 48.02
C ALA A 12 -21.71 18.36 47.82
N ASP A 13 -21.02 17.35 48.32
CA ASP A 13 -19.59 17.10 48.12
C ASP A 13 -19.33 16.58 46.70
N VAL A 14 -18.57 17.34 45.90
CA VAL A 14 -18.25 17.02 44.49
C VAL A 14 -17.19 15.92 44.44
N LYS A 15 -17.60 14.65 44.31
CA LYS A 15 -16.67 13.52 44.09
C LYS A 15 -16.34 13.38 42.60
N THR A 16 -15.12 13.74 42.22
CA THR A 16 -14.57 13.50 40.88
C THR A 16 -14.22 12.03 40.67
N THR A 17 -14.87 11.38 39.70
CA THR A 17 -14.64 9.98 39.33
C THR A 17 -13.33 9.81 38.57
N ILE A 18 -12.36 9.12 39.16
CA ILE A 18 -11.15 8.64 38.47
C ILE A 18 -11.39 7.20 38.04
N TRP A 19 -11.47 6.95 36.72
CA TRP A 19 -11.68 5.63 36.14
C TRP A 19 -10.33 4.91 35.97
N ARG A 20 -10.15 3.76 36.62
CA ARG A 20 -9.03 2.82 36.40
C ARG A 20 -9.61 1.48 35.93
N PRO A 21 -9.30 1.00 34.71
CA PRO A 21 -9.73 -0.33 34.29
C PRO A 21 -8.78 -1.40 34.84
N ASN A 22 -9.34 -2.56 35.22
CA ASN A 22 -8.71 -3.80 35.74
C ASN A 22 -8.37 -3.87 37.24
N VAL A 23 -9.32 -3.57 38.12
CA VAL A 23 -9.34 -4.18 39.45
C VAL A 23 -10.77 -4.63 39.74
N ARG A 24 -10.99 -5.95 39.89
CA ARG A 24 -12.22 -6.48 40.49
C ARG A 24 -11.88 -6.81 41.93
N VAL A 25 -12.36 -5.99 42.86
CA VAL A 25 -12.31 -6.29 44.30
C VAL A 25 -13.70 -6.75 44.69
N THR A 26 -13.81 -7.97 45.21
CA THR A 26 -14.98 -8.42 45.98
C THR A 26 -14.71 -8.09 47.45
N LEU A 27 -15.70 -7.50 48.13
CA LEU A 27 -15.62 -7.07 49.53
C LEU A 27 -16.67 -7.83 50.34
N ASP A 28 -16.24 -8.50 51.38
CA ASP A 28 -17.04 -9.03 52.48
C ASP A 28 -16.80 -8.22 53.78
N GLU A 29 -17.74 -8.35 54.72
CA GLU A 29 -18.19 -7.31 55.68
C GLU A 29 -17.18 -6.86 56.76
N TYR A 30 -16.00 -7.45 56.86
CA TYR A 30 -14.97 -7.02 57.82
C TYR A 30 -13.63 -6.86 57.10
N GLY A 31 -13.27 -5.61 56.80
CA GLY A 31 -12.20 -5.25 55.88
C GLY A 31 -10.78 -5.63 56.32
N GLU A 32 -10.33 -6.80 55.92
CA GLU A 32 -8.91 -7.15 55.72
C GLU A 32 -8.67 -7.53 54.25
N VAL A 33 -7.53 -7.11 53.69
CA VAL A 33 -7.14 -7.43 52.31
C VAL A 33 -6.14 -8.58 52.31
N GLU A 34 -6.54 -9.73 51.77
CA GLU A 34 -5.60 -10.82 51.44
C GLU A 34 -5.15 -10.70 49.97
N ASP A 35 -3.87 -10.40 49.78
CA ASP A 35 -3.22 -10.40 48.48
C ASP A 35 -2.98 -11.86 48.02
N THR A 36 -3.84 -12.37 47.14
CA THR A 36 -3.60 -13.65 46.46
C THR A 36 -2.73 -13.44 45.21
N GLU A 37 -1.43 -13.70 45.33
CA GLU A 37 -0.50 -13.74 44.20
C GLU A 37 -0.80 -14.95 43.30
N SER A 38 -1.53 -14.74 42.20
CA SER A 38 -1.70 -15.74 41.14
C SER A 38 -0.50 -15.69 40.19
N GLY A 39 0.34 -16.73 40.25
CA GLY A 39 1.52 -16.92 39.42
C GLY A 39 1.17 -17.09 37.94
N GLY A 40 1.55 -16.10 37.13
CA GLY A 40 1.63 -16.21 35.68
C GLY A 40 3.06 -16.47 35.24
N GLU A 41 3.30 -17.63 34.63
CA GLU A 41 4.59 -18.04 34.08
C GLU A 41 4.94 -17.21 32.83
N ASP A 42 5.65 -16.09 33.02
CA ASP A 42 6.12 -15.24 31.92
C ASP A 42 7.49 -15.74 31.40
N ALA A 43 7.50 -16.33 30.21
CA ALA A 43 8.69 -16.75 29.48
C ALA A 43 9.56 -15.55 29.04
N SER A 44 10.32 -15.00 29.98
CA SER A 44 11.27 -13.91 29.74
C SER A 44 12.55 -14.41 29.06
N LYS A 45 12.56 -14.41 27.71
CA LYS A 45 13.84 -14.29 26.98
C LYS A 45 14.35 -12.87 27.16
N GLN A 46 15.17 -12.65 28.19
CA GLN A 46 15.85 -11.40 28.46
C GLN A 46 16.78 -11.04 27.29
N GLY A 47 16.26 -10.26 26.34
CA GLY A 47 17.13 -9.47 25.47
C GLY A 47 17.95 -8.54 26.35
N THR A 48 19.29 -8.56 26.21
CA THR A 48 20.18 -7.65 26.93
C THR A 48 19.71 -6.21 26.70
N LYS A 49 19.08 -5.60 27.72
CA LYS A 49 18.74 -4.18 27.71
C LYS A 49 20.04 -3.41 27.51
N ARG A 50 20.30 -2.97 26.28
CA ARG A 50 21.46 -2.13 25.96
C ARG A 50 21.37 -0.90 26.86
N LYS A 51 22.39 -0.68 27.71
CA LYS A 51 22.44 0.49 28.59
C LYS A 51 22.23 1.74 27.74
N ARG A 52 21.18 2.49 28.05
CA ARG A 52 20.86 3.74 27.36
C ARG A 52 22.00 4.71 27.65
N ALA A 53 22.77 5.08 26.63
CA ALA A 53 23.85 6.05 26.79
C ALA A 53 23.31 7.33 27.46
N PRO A 54 24.11 8.01 28.31
CA PRO A 54 23.72 9.25 28.94
C PRO A 54 23.15 10.22 27.91
N ARG A 55 22.04 10.90 28.23
CA ARG A 55 21.48 11.92 27.34
C ARG A 55 22.47 13.08 27.30
N THR A 56 23.41 13.07 26.34
CA THR A 56 24.27 14.21 26.07
C THR A 56 23.38 15.35 25.57
N LYS A 57 23.03 16.28 26.46
CA LYS A 57 22.39 17.56 26.13
C LYS A 57 23.46 18.46 25.51
N GLY A 58 23.82 18.22 24.24
CA GLY A 58 24.82 19.03 23.54
C GLY A 58 24.98 18.60 22.07
N PRO A 59 25.40 19.51 21.17
CA PRO A 59 25.71 19.16 19.80
C PRO A 59 26.80 18.09 19.76
N CYS A 60 26.73 17.20 18.78
CA CYS A 60 27.81 16.25 18.56
C CYS A 60 29.09 16.96 18.11
N GLU A 61 30.22 16.26 18.12
CA GLU A 61 31.52 16.73 17.60
C GLU A 61 31.47 17.21 16.14
N HIS A 62 30.40 16.87 15.41
CA HIS A 62 30.15 17.31 14.03
C HIS A 62 29.19 18.51 13.95
N GLY A 63 29.00 19.26 15.06
CA GLY A 63 28.17 20.46 15.13
C GLY A 63 26.65 20.24 15.09
N VAL A 64 26.17 19.00 15.07
CA VAL A 64 24.73 18.71 14.96
C VAL A 64 24.11 18.54 16.35
N LYS A 65 23.09 19.36 16.66
CA LYS A 65 22.36 19.36 17.95
C LYS A 65 21.90 17.96 18.41
N TYR A 66 21.46 17.11 17.49
CA TYR A 66 21.04 15.74 17.77
C TYR A 66 21.90 14.72 17.02
N ARG A 67 22.59 13.83 17.74
CA ARG A 67 23.40 12.74 17.17
C ARG A 67 22.62 11.86 16.18
N SER A 68 21.30 11.69 16.36
CA SER A 68 20.42 10.97 15.43
C SER A 68 20.29 11.63 14.06
N ASN A 69 20.51 12.94 13.98
CA ASN A 69 20.42 13.73 12.76
C ASN A 69 21.79 13.90 12.08
N CYS A 70 22.88 13.70 12.83
CA CYS A 70 24.23 13.74 12.29
C CYS A 70 24.44 12.58 11.31
N LYS A 71 24.81 12.91 10.05
CA LYS A 71 25.07 11.90 9.01
C LYS A 71 26.18 10.92 9.42
N VAL A 72 27.22 11.41 10.10
CA VAL A 72 28.35 10.58 10.55
C VAL A 72 27.97 9.76 11.79
N CYS A 73 27.47 10.38 12.86
CA CYS A 73 27.14 9.64 14.09
C CYS A 73 25.99 8.63 13.93
N SER A 74 25.02 8.91 13.03
CA SER A 74 23.86 8.03 12.81
C SER A 74 24.11 6.96 11.74
N ALA A 75 25.23 7.02 11.02
CA ALA A 75 25.59 6.04 10.01
C ALA A 75 26.04 4.71 10.64
N CYS A 76 25.75 3.63 9.92
CA CYS A 76 26.35 2.32 10.11
C CYS A 76 27.58 2.18 9.20
N PRO A 77 28.42 1.15 9.39
CA PRO A 77 29.55 0.87 8.48
C PRO A 77 29.12 0.66 7.02
N HIS A 78 27.86 0.32 6.75
CA HIS A 78 27.30 0.17 5.39
C HIS A 78 26.81 1.50 4.77
N GLY A 79 27.19 2.65 5.33
CA GLY A 79 26.84 3.98 4.79
C GLY A 79 25.37 4.39 4.92
N LYS A 80 24.53 3.56 5.55
CA LYS A 80 23.11 3.81 5.80
C LYS A 80 22.89 4.30 7.23
N ARG A 81 21.78 4.96 7.55
CA ARG A 81 21.42 5.21 8.96
C ARG A 81 21.25 3.87 9.70
N ARG A 82 21.83 3.71 10.90
CA ARG A 82 21.79 2.45 11.68
C ARG A 82 20.39 1.87 11.85
N SER A 83 19.39 2.71 12.10
CA SER A 83 17.99 2.28 12.23
C SER A 83 17.37 1.77 10.93
N ARG A 84 17.87 2.23 9.78
CA ARG A 84 17.39 1.91 8.42
C ARG A 84 18.37 1.03 7.63
N CYS A 85 19.27 0.32 8.29
CA CYS A 85 20.17 -0.63 7.64
C CYS A 85 19.64 -2.04 7.85
N GLN A 86 19.30 -2.74 6.77
CA GLN A 86 18.84 -4.13 6.81
C GLN A 86 19.96 -5.07 7.27
N GLU A 87 21.18 -4.88 6.78
CA GLU A 87 22.37 -5.67 7.13
C GLU A 87 22.70 -5.57 8.63
N CYS A 88 22.45 -4.41 9.26
CA CYS A 88 22.61 -4.23 10.70
C CYS A 88 21.38 -4.68 11.53
N ARG A 89 20.35 -5.27 10.89
CA ARG A 89 19.02 -5.49 11.50
C ARG A 89 18.53 -4.25 12.25
N GLY A 90 18.63 -3.10 11.59
CA GLY A 90 18.22 -1.82 12.16
C GLY A 90 16.77 -1.86 12.65
N ALA A 91 16.44 -1.06 13.65
CA ALA A 91 15.14 -1.08 14.33
C ALA A 91 13.92 -0.93 13.39
N SER A 92 14.11 -0.40 12.17
CA SER A 92 13.06 -0.31 11.15
C SER A 92 12.77 -1.62 10.42
N PHE A 93 13.62 -2.65 10.50
CA PHE A 93 13.46 -3.94 9.81
C PHE A 93 13.04 -5.05 10.76
N CYS A 94 12.13 -5.92 10.32
CA CYS A 94 11.79 -7.15 11.04
C CYS A 94 12.77 -8.28 10.68
N GLU A 95 12.61 -9.44 11.32
CA GLU A 95 13.36 -10.66 11.00
C GLU A 95 13.13 -11.14 9.56
N HIS A 96 11.96 -10.86 8.98
CA HIS A 96 11.64 -11.14 7.57
C HIS A 96 12.36 -10.21 6.56
N GLY A 97 13.26 -9.34 7.01
CA GLY A 97 13.99 -8.40 6.15
C GLY A 97 13.13 -7.28 5.55
N ARG A 98 11.85 -7.18 5.93
CA ARG A 98 10.93 -6.12 5.50
C ARG A 98 10.90 -4.98 6.51
N ILE A 99 10.47 -3.79 6.09
CA ILE A 99 10.21 -2.68 7.02
C ILE A 99 9.11 -3.12 8.00
N ARG A 100 9.36 -3.06 9.31
CA ARG A 100 8.45 -3.56 10.37
C ARG A 100 7.03 -3.05 10.21
N SER A 101 6.86 -1.75 9.95
CA SER A 101 5.54 -1.14 9.78
C SER A 101 4.78 -1.66 8.56
N GLN A 102 5.48 -2.20 7.57
CA GLN A 102 4.90 -2.71 6.32
C GLN A 102 4.91 -4.24 6.23
N CYS A 103 5.43 -4.94 7.24
CA CYS A 103 5.51 -6.39 7.21
C CYS A 103 4.16 -7.00 7.57
N LYS A 104 3.58 -7.78 6.65
CA LYS A 104 2.31 -8.48 6.87
C LYS A 104 2.43 -9.53 7.98
N GLU A 105 3.51 -10.32 7.97
CA GLU A 105 3.77 -11.38 8.95
C GLU A 105 3.98 -10.84 10.38
N CYS A 106 4.49 -9.61 10.53
CA CYS A 106 4.65 -8.97 11.84
C CYS A 106 3.44 -8.10 12.25
N GLY A 107 2.33 -8.13 11.50
CA GLY A 107 1.17 -7.27 11.79
C GLY A 107 1.50 -5.77 11.72
N GLY A 108 2.42 -5.38 10.82
CA GLY A 108 2.95 -4.03 10.74
C GLY A 108 1.87 -2.95 10.76
N ALA A 109 2.09 -1.86 11.49
CA ALA A 109 1.11 -0.79 11.70
C ALA A 109 0.57 -0.11 10.41
N SER A 110 1.18 -0.35 9.25
CA SER A 110 0.69 0.13 7.96
C SER A 110 -0.17 -0.89 7.21
N ILE A 111 -0.34 -2.11 7.71
CA ILE A 111 -1.12 -3.20 7.12
C ILE A 111 -2.44 -3.35 7.90
N CYS A 112 -3.57 -3.41 7.20
CA CYS A 112 -4.87 -3.69 7.80
C CYS A 112 -5.10 -5.21 7.96
N GLU A 113 -6.17 -5.57 8.65
CA GLU A 113 -6.63 -6.96 8.76
C GLU A 113 -6.83 -7.65 7.40
N HIS A 114 -7.23 -6.90 6.37
CA HIS A 114 -7.36 -7.38 4.98
C HIS A 114 -6.01 -7.65 4.29
N GLY A 115 -4.88 -7.49 4.98
CA GLY A 115 -3.54 -7.72 4.45
C GLY A 115 -3.08 -6.69 3.41
N ARG A 116 -3.83 -5.60 3.22
CA ARG A 116 -3.49 -4.48 2.33
C ARG A 116 -2.87 -3.33 3.13
N ARG A 117 -2.19 -2.38 2.46
CA ARG A 117 -1.77 -1.14 3.13
C ARG A 117 -3.02 -0.38 3.60
N ARG A 118 -3.09 -0.01 4.88
CA ARG A 118 -4.24 0.67 5.51
C ARG A 118 -4.70 1.88 4.71
N SER A 119 -3.76 2.71 4.28
CA SER A 119 -4.07 3.92 3.50
C SER A 119 -4.70 3.63 2.14
N GLN A 120 -4.52 2.44 1.59
CA GLN A 120 -5.02 2.02 0.27
C GLN A 120 -6.17 1.01 0.35
N CYS A 121 -6.55 0.59 1.57
CA CYS A 121 -7.60 -0.40 1.75
C CYS A 121 -8.97 0.27 1.65
N LYS A 122 -9.76 -0.11 0.64
CA LYS A 122 -11.12 0.38 0.45
C LYS A 122 -12.02 0.00 1.63
N GLU A 123 -11.92 -1.24 2.10
CA GLU A 123 -12.72 -1.79 3.20
C GLU A 123 -12.45 -1.09 4.53
N CYS A 124 -11.22 -0.58 4.75
CA CYS A 124 -10.88 0.21 5.95
C CYS A 124 -11.06 1.73 5.76
N GLY A 125 -11.66 2.19 4.66
CA GLY A 125 -11.81 3.63 4.38
C GLY A 125 -10.47 4.36 4.22
N GLY A 126 -9.46 3.68 3.67
CA GLY A 126 -8.11 4.21 3.52
C GLY A 126 -8.08 5.57 2.82
N VAL A 127 -7.38 6.54 3.43
CA VAL A 127 -7.31 7.96 2.99
C VAL A 127 -6.91 8.13 1.52
N ALA A 128 -6.18 7.18 0.95
CA ALA A 128 -5.76 7.25 -0.45
C ALA A 128 -6.86 6.85 -1.45
N ILE A 129 -8.00 6.30 -1.00
CA ILE A 129 -9.14 5.95 -1.84
C ILE A 129 -10.24 7.01 -1.63
N CYS A 130 -10.88 7.44 -2.71
CA CYS A 130 -12.05 8.32 -2.63
C CYS A 130 -13.36 7.51 -2.60
N GLU A 131 -14.48 8.18 -2.37
CA GLU A 131 -15.82 7.58 -2.39
C GLU A 131 -16.14 6.85 -3.72
N HIS A 132 -15.58 7.33 -4.83
CA HIS A 132 -15.69 6.70 -6.16
C HIS A 132 -14.89 5.38 -6.29
N GLY A 133 -14.23 4.91 -5.22
CA GLY A 133 -13.42 3.69 -5.22
C GLY A 133 -12.11 3.79 -6.01
N ARG A 134 -11.74 4.99 -6.48
CA ARG A 134 -10.49 5.27 -7.19
C ARG A 134 -9.44 5.82 -6.23
N GLN A 135 -8.16 5.76 -6.62
CA GLN A 135 -7.12 6.46 -5.86
C GLN A 135 -7.39 7.97 -5.89
N ARG A 136 -7.52 8.62 -4.73
CA ARG A 136 -7.93 10.02 -4.59
C ARG A 136 -7.09 10.98 -5.42
N SER A 137 -5.78 10.74 -5.49
CA SER A 137 -4.86 11.55 -6.31
C SER A 137 -5.10 11.40 -7.81
N GLN A 138 -5.69 10.29 -8.28
CA GLN A 138 -5.99 10.03 -9.69
C GLN A 138 -7.47 10.25 -10.04
N CYS A 139 -8.33 10.51 -9.05
CA CYS A 139 -9.75 10.64 -9.28
C CYS A 139 -10.07 11.98 -9.94
N LYS A 140 -10.68 11.94 -11.14
CA LYS A 140 -11.11 13.14 -11.86
C LYS A 140 -12.25 13.86 -11.16
N GLU A 141 -13.24 13.13 -10.65
CA GLU A 141 -14.40 13.69 -9.93
C GLU A 141 -13.98 14.41 -8.64
N CYS A 142 -12.96 13.90 -7.94
CA CYS A 142 -12.45 14.53 -6.72
C CYS A 142 -11.38 15.62 -6.97
N GLY A 143 -11.10 15.98 -8.23
CA GLY A 143 -10.03 16.94 -8.54
C GLY A 143 -8.64 16.49 -8.09
N GLY A 144 -8.37 15.18 -8.19
CA GLY A 144 -7.14 14.57 -7.69
C GLY A 144 -5.87 15.29 -8.15
N SER A 145 -4.85 15.30 -7.29
CA SER A 145 -3.58 16.02 -7.52
C SER A 145 -2.78 15.56 -8.75
N GLN A 146 -3.17 14.47 -9.41
CA GLN A 146 -2.58 14.01 -10.67
C GLN A 146 -3.41 14.41 -11.89
N ILE A 147 -4.60 14.99 -11.72
CA ILE A 147 -5.49 15.41 -12.82
C ILE A 147 -5.40 16.93 -12.99
N CYS A 148 -5.12 17.40 -14.21
CA CYS A 148 -5.09 18.84 -14.50
C CYS A 148 -6.50 19.41 -14.70
N GLY A 149 -6.63 20.73 -14.80
CA GLY A 149 -7.89 21.41 -15.11
C GLY A 149 -8.52 20.94 -16.44
N HIS A 150 -7.72 20.40 -17.36
CA HIS A 150 -8.19 19.84 -18.63
C HIS A 150 -8.72 18.39 -18.51
N GLY A 151 -8.80 17.85 -17.29
CA GLY A 151 -9.32 16.49 -17.03
C GLY A 151 -8.42 15.36 -17.55
N ARG A 152 -7.15 15.66 -17.86
CA ARG A 152 -6.10 14.69 -18.24
C ARG A 152 -5.13 14.49 -17.07
N GLU A 153 -4.40 13.39 -17.05
CA GLU A 153 -3.32 13.21 -16.07
C GLU A 153 -2.20 14.24 -16.35
N ARG A 154 -1.83 15.04 -15.34
CA ARG A 154 -0.89 16.17 -15.42
C ARG A 154 0.39 15.80 -16.13
N ARG A 155 0.94 14.61 -15.84
CA ARG A 155 2.19 14.13 -16.43
C ARG A 155 2.11 13.94 -17.95
N TYR A 156 0.92 13.68 -18.50
CA TYR A 156 0.67 13.48 -19.94
C TYR A 156 -0.05 14.66 -20.61
N CYS A 157 -0.36 15.72 -19.86
CA CYS A 157 -1.06 16.86 -20.41
C CYS A 157 -0.09 17.77 -21.16
N LYS A 158 -0.29 17.95 -22.47
CA LYS A 158 0.55 18.83 -23.31
C LYS A 158 0.43 20.30 -22.89
N GLU A 159 -0.81 20.76 -22.67
CA GLU A 159 -1.12 22.14 -22.28
C GLU A 159 -0.53 22.52 -20.91
N CYS A 160 -0.32 21.54 -20.02
CA CYS A 160 0.32 21.77 -18.71
C CYS A 160 1.84 21.55 -18.73
N GLY A 161 2.46 21.29 -19.89
CA GLY A 161 3.89 20.95 -19.97
C GLY A 161 4.25 19.67 -19.23
N GLY A 162 3.35 18.66 -19.27
CA GLY A 162 3.49 17.42 -18.52
C GLY A 162 4.86 16.76 -18.69
N SER A 163 5.43 16.26 -17.60
CA SER A 163 6.80 15.71 -17.55
C SER A 163 7.05 14.49 -18.46
N GLN A 164 6.00 13.85 -18.98
CA GLN A 164 6.11 12.75 -19.94
C GLN A 164 5.98 13.22 -21.39
N ILE A 165 5.73 14.49 -21.66
CA ILE A 165 5.62 15.05 -23.02
C ILE A 165 6.97 15.67 -23.40
N CYS A 166 7.48 15.30 -24.58
CA CYS A 166 8.69 15.91 -25.14
C CYS A 166 8.36 17.21 -25.88
N GLU A 167 9.38 17.94 -26.28
CA GLU A 167 9.25 19.16 -27.11
C GLU A 167 8.48 18.90 -28.42
N HIS A 168 8.58 17.70 -28.99
CA HIS A 168 7.83 17.28 -30.17
C HIS A 168 6.33 17.00 -29.91
N GLY A 169 5.84 17.25 -28.70
CA GLY A 169 4.43 17.02 -28.32
C GLY A 169 4.03 15.55 -28.27
N ARG A 170 4.99 14.61 -28.28
CA ARG A 170 4.79 13.16 -28.16
C ARG A 170 5.15 12.67 -26.76
N ILE A 171 4.68 11.49 -26.38
CA ILE A 171 5.11 10.85 -25.12
C ILE A 171 6.61 10.53 -25.23
N ARG A 172 7.42 11.03 -24.28
CA ARG A 172 8.89 10.91 -24.25
C ARG A 172 9.38 9.49 -24.47
N SER A 173 8.78 8.50 -23.80
CA SER A 173 9.17 7.10 -23.92
C SER A 173 8.93 6.51 -25.32
N THR A 174 8.03 7.07 -26.11
CA THR A 174 7.70 6.58 -27.46
C THR A 174 8.19 7.52 -28.56
N CYS A 175 8.81 8.64 -28.22
CA CYS A 175 9.28 9.60 -29.18
C CYS A 175 10.56 9.07 -29.86
N LYS A 176 10.53 8.94 -31.18
CA LYS A 176 11.69 8.51 -31.97
C LYS A 176 12.79 9.57 -31.99
N GLU A 177 12.41 10.84 -32.19
CA GLU A 177 13.33 11.97 -32.23
C GLU A 177 14.10 12.15 -30.91
N CYS A 178 13.45 11.86 -29.76
CA CYS A 178 14.11 11.92 -28.45
C CYS A 178 14.83 10.62 -28.06
N GLY A 179 14.86 9.59 -28.91
CA GLY A 179 15.42 8.28 -28.54
C GLY A 179 14.71 7.64 -27.34
N GLY A 180 13.39 7.82 -27.24
CA GLY A 180 12.59 7.38 -26.10
C GLY A 180 12.87 5.93 -25.68
N SER A 181 12.80 5.63 -24.38
CA SER A 181 13.13 4.31 -23.82
C SER A 181 12.35 3.13 -24.40
N GLY A 182 11.20 3.37 -25.03
CA GLY A 182 10.38 2.39 -25.73
C GLY A 182 10.73 2.21 -27.21
N ILE A 183 11.69 2.96 -27.75
CA ILE A 183 12.22 2.84 -29.11
C ILE A 183 13.57 2.11 -29.03
N CYS A 184 13.82 1.17 -29.94
CA CYS A 184 15.12 0.52 -30.05
C CYS A 184 16.03 1.20 -31.07
N GLU A 185 17.28 0.78 -31.15
CA GLU A 185 18.28 1.25 -32.13
C GLU A 185 17.77 1.17 -33.58
N HIS A 186 16.89 0.22 -33.89
CA HIS A 186 16.26 0.05 -35.20
C HIS A 186 15.14 1.08 -35.50
N GLY A 187 14.90 2.06 -34.63
CA GLY A 187 13.83 3.08 -34.79
C GLY A 187 12.40 2.52 -34.68
N ARG A 188 12.25 1.27 -34.20
CA ARG A 188 10.97 0.58 -33.99
C ARG A 188 10.62 0.56 -32.50
N GLN A 189 9.35 0.33 -32.16
CA GLN A 189 8.97 0.06 -30.77
C GLN A 189 9.72 -1.19 -30.29
N ARG A 190 10.50 -1.06 -29.21
CA ARG A 190 11.40 -2.08 -28.67
C ARG A 190 10.69 -3.39 -28.40
N THR A 191 9.46 -3.34 -27.87
CA THR A 191 8.62 -4.52 -27.61
C THR A 191 8.22 -5.26 -28.87
N ARG A 192 8.07 -4.55 -30.01
CA ARG A 192 7.66 -5.07 -31.31
C ARG A 192 8.81 -5.18 -32.31
N CYS A 193 10.06 -5.02 -31.87
CA CYS A 193 11.20 -5.17 -32.76
C CYS A 193 11.67 -6.62 -32.78
N LYS A 194 11.62 -7.25 -33.96
CA LYS A 194 12.12 -8.61 -34.18
C LYS A 194 13.63 -8.71 -33.87
N GLY A 195 14.42 -7.74 -34.32
CA GLY A 195 15.88 -7.72 -34.11
C GLY A 195 16.32 -7.51 -32.66
N CYS A 196 15.45 -6.96 -31.80
CA CYS A 196 15.76 -6.78 -30.37
C CYS A 196 15.19 -7.89 -29.49
N ALA A 197 14.69 -8.99 -30.08
CA ALA A 197 13.92 -10.02 -29.39
C ALA A 197 12.85 -9.42 -28.46
N GLY A 198 12.20 -8.33 -28.91
CA GLY A 198 11.20 -7.62 -28.13
C GLY A 198 10.13 -8.60 -27.68
N GLY A 199 9.82 -8.63 -26.37
CA GLY A 199 9.06 -9.72 -25.74
C GLY A 199 7.65 -9.99 -26.31
N SER A 200 7.14 -9.16 -27.22
CA SER A 200 5.86 -9.38 -27.89
C SER A 200 5.95 -10.15 -29.21
N ILE A 201 7.14 -10.36 -29.80
CA ILE A 201 7.35 -11.13 -31.04
C ILE A 201 8.15 -12.39 -30.72
N CYS A 202 7.75 -13.53 -31.27
CA CYS A 202 8.49 -14.79 -31.15
C CYS A 202 9.51 -14.96 -32.29
N GLU A 203 10.35 -15.99 -32.20
CA GLU A 203 11.34 -16.33 -33.23
C GLU A 203 10.72 -16.55 -34.62
N HIS A 204 9.48 -17.06 -34.67
CA HIS A 204 8.68 -17.21 -35.89
C HIS A 204 8.22 -15.88 -36.53
N GLY A 205 8.59 -14.73 -35.95
CA GLY A 205 8.19 -13.41 -36.44
C GLY A 205 6.71 -13.06 -36.23
N ARG A 206 5.96 -13.89 -35.49
CA ARG A 206 4.56 -13.68 -35.12
C ARG A 206 4.47 -13.04 -33.73
N GLN A 207 3.34 -12.41 -33.40
CA GLN A 207 3.12 -11.99 -32.02
C GLN A 207 3.08 -13.21 -31.09
N ARG A 208 3.90 -13.20 -30.02
CA ARG A 208 4.03 -14.30 -29.07
C ARG A 208 2.69 -14.69 -28.45
N TYR A 209 1.80 -13.72 -28.21
CA TYR A 209 0.43 -13.96 -27.73
C TYR A 209 -0.39 -14.89 -28.64
N GLY A 210 -0.26 -14.75 -29.96
CA GLY A 210 -1.06 -15.50 -30.94
C GLY A 210 -0.30 -16.58 -31.70
N CYS A 211 0.96 -16.86 -31.33
CA CYS A 211 1.77 -17.83 -32.04
C CYS A 211 1.42 -19.26 -31.59
N LYS A 212 0.90 -20.09 -32.50
CA LYS A 212 0.57 -21.48 -32.21
C LYS A 212 1.81 -22.32 -31.91
N GLU A 213 2.88 -22.14 -32.69
CA GLU A 213 4.15 -22.88 -32.52
C GLU A 213 4.81 -22.59 -31.17
N CYS A 214 4.62 -21.39 -30.61
CA CYS A 214 5.13 -21.04 -29.29
C CYS A 214 4.13 -21.29 -28.14
N GLY A 215 2.96 -21.88 -28.40
CA GLY A 215 1.93 -22.06 -27.38
C GLY A 215 1.44 -20.73 -26.79
N GLY A 216 1.32 -19.69 -27.61
CA GLY A 216 0.94 -18.34 -27.18
C GLY A 216 -0.35 -18.33 -26.35
N SER A 217 -0.40 -17.51 -25.30
CA SER A 217 -1.53 -17.49 -24.34
C SER A 217 -2.90 -17.16 -24.96
N GLY A 218 -2.91 -16.54 -26.14
CA GLY A 218 -4.10 -16.27 -26.95
C GLY A 218 -4.62 -17.47 -27.75
N ILE A 219 -3.90 -18.59 -27.76
CA ILE A 219 -4.31 -19.86 -28.36
C ILE A 219 -4.80 -20.79 -27.26
N CYS A 220 -5.92 -21.49 -27.50
CA CYS A 220 -6.41 -22.52 -26.60
C CYS A 220 -5.81 -23.90 -26.93
N GLU A 221 -6.05 -24.88 -26.08
CA GLU A 221 -5.63 -26.28 -26.30
C GLU A 221 -6.17 -26.86 -27.61
N HIS A 222 -7.34 -26.40 -28.07
CA HIS A 222 -7.93 -26.76 -29.37
C HIS A 222 -7.23 -26.12 -30.59
N GLY A 223 -6.12 -25.41 -30.40
CA GLY A 223 -5.36 -24.77 -31.48
C GLY A 223 -6.08 -23.58 -32.15
N ARG A 224 -7.17 -23.09 -31.55
CA ARG A 224 -7.98 -21.95 -32.01
C ARG A 224 -7.65 -20.70 -31.18
N GLN A 225 -8.01 -19.51 -31.67
CA GLN A 225 -7.92 -18.31 -30.83
C GLN A 225 -8.87 -18.43 -29.64
N ARG A 226 -8.33 -18.31 -28.43
CA ARG A 226 -9.05 -18.46 -27.16
C ARG A 226 -10.27 -17.53 -27.07
N TYR A 227 -10.15 -16.31 -27.59
CA TYR A 227 -11.25 -15.33 -27.65
C TYR A 227 -12.49 -15.88 -28.38
N GLY A 228 -12.31 -16.62 -29.47
CA GLY A 228 -13.40 -17.11 -30.32
C GLY A 228 -13.66 -18.62 -30.21
N CYS A 229 -13.04 -19.30 -29.26
CA CYS A 229 -13.21 -20.74 -29.10
C CYS A 229 -14.51 -21.03 -28.36
N LYS A 230 -15.43 -21.76 -29.00
CA LYS A 230 -16.71 -22.16 -28.39
C LYS A 230 -16.52 -23.17 -27.27
N GLU A 231 -15.66 -24.16 -27.47
CA GLU A 231 -15.36 -25.22 -26.49
C GLU A 231 -14.76 -24.63 -25.21
N CYS A 232 -13.94 -23.59 -25.32
CA CYS A 232 -13.38 -22.89 -24.15
C CYS A 232 -14.26 -21.77 -23.59
N GLY A 233 -15.48 -21.58 -24.10
CA GLY A 233 -16.35 -20.46 -23.68
C GLY A 233 -15.69 -19.09 -23.86
N GLY A 234 -14.94 -18.90 -24.95
CA GLY A 234 -14.17 -17.69 -25.20
C GLY A 234 -15.03 -16.42 -25.10
N SER A 235 -14.44 -15.32 -24.62
CA SER A 235 -15.17 -14.06 -24.36
C SER A 235 -15.81 -13.41 -25.60
N GLY A 236 -15.44 -13.85 -26.80
CA GLY A 236 -16.08 -13.48 -28.07
C GLY A 236 -17.30 -14.33 -28.44
N ILE A 237 -17.63 -15.35 -27.64
CA ILE A 237 -18.82 -16.18 -27.77
C ILE A 237 -19.89 -15.69 -26.79
N CYS A 238 -21.13 -15.55 -27.24
CA CYS A 238 -22.26 -15.25 -26.35
C CYS A 238 -22.82 -16.52 -25.74
N GLU A 239 -23.71 -16.36 -24.76
CA GLU A 239 -24.49 -17.46 -24.18
C GLU A 239 -25.25 -18.28 -25.23
N HIS A 240 -25.65 -17.66 -26.35
CA HIS A 240 -26.29 -18.33 -27.49
C HIS A 240 -25.34 -19.20 -28.34
N GLY A 241 -24.09 -19.42 -27.92
CA GLY A 241 -23.11 -20.26 -28.63
C GLY A 241 -22.64 -19.70 -29.98
N ARG A 242 -22.92 -18.41 -30.25
CA ARG A 242 -22.54 -17.70 -31.49
C ARG A 242 -21.48 -16.64 -31.18
N ARG A 243 -20.74 -16.20 -32.20
CA ARG A 243 -19.84 -15.04 -32.02
C ARG A 243 -20.69 -13.83 -31.65
N ARG A 244 -20.38 -13.16 -30.54
CA ARG A 244 -21.09 -11.97 -30.02
C ARG A 244 -21.33 -10.95 -31.12
N SER A 245 -20.28 -10.64 -31.88
CA SER A 245 -20.34 -9.67 -32.99
C SER A 245 -21.29 -10.04 -34.12
N ARG A 246 -21.74 -11.30 -34.24
CA ARG A 246 -22.65 -11.80 -35.29
C ARG A 246 -23.96 -12.36 -34.73
N CYS A 247 -24.16 -12.34 -33.41
CA CYS A 247 -25.39 -12.84 -32.83
C CYS A 247 -26.49 -11.79 -33.01
N LYS A 248 -27.58 -12.16 -33.72
CA LYS A 248 -28.71 -11.26 -33.93
C LYS A 248 -29.37 -10.87 -32.61
N LEU A 249 -29.53 -11.81 -31.68
CA LEU A 249 -30.11 -11.53 -30.35
C LEU A 249 -29.25 -10.52 -29.58
N CYS A 250 -27.93 -10.77 -29.46
CA CYS A 250 -27.02 -9.86 -28.75
C CYS A 250 -26.77 -8.51 -29.45
N ARG A 251 -27.22 -8.31 -30.70
CA ARG A 251 -27.12 -7.03 -31.42
C ARG A 251 -28.33 -6.13 -31.22
N VAL A 252 -29.43 -6.68 -30.70
CA VAL A 252 -30.68 -5.94 -30.47
C VAL A 252 -30.74 -5.42 -29.03
N ASP A 253 -30.03 -6.06 -28.11
CA ASP A 253 -30.05 -5.75 -26.67
C ASP A 253 -28.84 -4.92 -26.17
N GLY A 254 -28.10 -4.22 -27.04
CA GLY A 254 -26.91 -3.44 -26.66
C GLY A 254 -26.78 -2.13 -27.42
#